data_AF-A0A1F9WZL2-F1
#
_entry.id   AF-A0A1F9WZL2-F1
#
_cell.length_a   1.000
_cell.length_b   1.000
_cell.length_c   1.000
_cell.angle_alpha   90.00
_cell.angle_beta   90.00
_cell.angle_gamma   90.00
#
_symmetry.space_group_name_H-M   'P 1'
#
loop_
_entity.id
_entity.type
_entity.pdbx_description
1 polymer ?
#
loop_
_entity_poly.entity_id
_entity_poly.type
_entity_poly.pdbx_seq_one_letter_code
_entity_poly.pdbx_strand_id
1 'polypeptide(L)'
;MKSKLAIASMVMGLLSFVQLFGIEKAVVSIVFGSIALREILAGEELRGKNYAYAGIILGSLYILILAGFLIVKGPHIFELINRLK
;
A
#
# COMPACT_ATOMS: atom_id res chain seq x y z
N MET A 1 23.66 -5.01 5.14
CA MET A 1 22.52 -5.83 5.67
C MET A 1 21.24 -5.51 4.88
N LYS A 2 20.19 -6.36 4.89
CA LYS A 2 18.91 -5.98 4.24
C LYS A 2 18.13 -5.02 5.15
N SER A 3 17.58 -3.93 4.61
CA SER A 3 16.77 -2.99 5.41
C SER A 3 15.49 -3.68 5.89
N LYS A 4 15.30 -3.76 7.22
CA LYS A 4 14.11 -4.34 7.85
C LYS A 4 12.84 -3.60 7.43
N LEU A 5 12.96 -2.29 7.21
CA LEU A 5 11.86 -1.42 6.75
C LEU A 5 11.45 -1.71 5.31
N ALA A 6 12.40 -2.04 4.43
CA ALA A 6 12.09 -2.42 3.04
C ALA A 6 11.28 -3.73 2.97
N ILE A 7 11.60 -4.69 3.83
CA ILE A 7 10.85 -5.95 3.95
C ILE A 7 9.47 -5.69 4.56
N ALA A 8 9.40 -4.87 5.62
CA ALA A 8 8.14 -4.49 6.25
C ALA A 8 7.20 -3.76 5.28
N SER A 9 7.74 -2.86 4.44
CA SER A 9 7.00 -2.17 3.38
C SER A 9 6.39 -3.16 2.39
N MET A 10 7.17 -4.13 1.90
CA MET A 10 6.68 -5.14 0.96
C MET A 10 5.59 -6.03 1.58
N VAL A 11 5.79 -6.49 2.81
CA VAL A 11 4.80 -7.34 3.50
C VAL A 11 3.51 -6.57 3.78
N MET A 12 3.61 -5.31 4.23
CA MET A 12 2.44 -4.45 4.42
C MET A 12 1.69 -4.22 3.10
N GLY A 13 2.41 -4.01 1.99
CA GLY A 13 1.83 -3.84 0.66
C GLY A 13 1.10 -5.07 0.15
N LEU A 14 1.57 -6.28 0.49
CA LEU A 14 0.86 -7.52 0.21
C LEU A 14 -0.38 -7.68 1.12
N LEU A 15 -0.24 -7.37 2.41
CA LEU A 15 -1.32 -7.48 3.39
C LEU A 15 -2.46 -6.49 3.14
N SER A 16 -2.22 -5.38 2.43
CA SER A 16 -3.29 -4.47 2.01
C SER A 16 -4.33 -5.14 1.11
N PHE A 17 -3.97 -6.18 0.34
CA PHE A 17 -4.92 -6.87 -0.54
C PHE A 17 -5.80 -7.92 0.17
N VAL A 18 -5.45 -8.32 1.39
CA VAL A 18 -6.12 -9.44 2.10
C VAL A 18 -7.32 -8.96 2.94
N GLN A 19 -7.36 -7.68 3.32
CA GLN A 19 -8.34 -7.18 4.30
C GLN A 19 -9.10 -5.95 3.78
N LEU A 20 -10.38 -5.83 4.13
CA LEU A 20 -11.29 -4.75 3.69
C LEU A 20 -10.81 -3.33 4.05
N PHE A 21 -10.11 -3.18 5.17
CA PHE A 21 -9.44 -1.93 5.59
C PHE A 21 -7.96 -1.90 5.14
N GLY A 22 -7.70 -2.35 3.91
CA GLY A 22 -6.35 -2.40 3.35
C GLY A 22 -5.71 -1.03 3.12
N ILE A 23 -6.48 0.07 3.16
CA ILE A 23 -5.98 1.43 2.98
C ILE A 23 -4.91 1.77 4.01
N GLU A 24 -5.17 1.50 5.29
CA GLU A 24 -4.24 1.83 6.37
C GLU A 24 -2.89 1.14 6.15
N LYS A 25 -2.94 -0.14 5.76
CA LYS A 25 -1.75 -0.95 5.45
C LYS A 25 -1.05 -0.48 4.18
N ALA A 26 -1.79 -0.04 3.17
CA ALA A 26 -1.24 0.52 1.93
C ALA A 26 -0.48 1.84 2.21
N VAL A 27 -1.05 2.73 3.03
CA VAL A 27 -0.38 3.97 3.46
C VAL A 27 0.90 3.64 4.23
N VAL A 28 0.84 2.73 5.20
CA VAL A 28 2.02 2.29 5.96
C VAL A 28 3.08 1.68 5.05
N SER A 29 2.69 0.87 4.07
CA SER A 29 3.59 0.30 3.07
C SER A 29 4.33 1.38 2.28
N ILE A 30 3.63 2.41 1.81
CA ILE A 30 4.21 3.53 1.06
C ILE A 30 5.17 4.34 1.94
N VAL A 31 4.77 4.67 3.17
CA VAL A 31 5.59 5.45 4.11
C VAL A 31 6.88 4.69 4.46
N PHE A 32 6.77 3.42 4.87
CA PHE A 32 7.94 2.60 5.20
C PHE A 32 8.82 2.33 3.99
N GLY A 33 8.23 2.15 2.81
CA GLY A 33 8.98 2.00 1.58
C GLY A 33 9.75 3.26 1.23
N SER A 34 9.14 4.43 1.37
CA SER A 34 9.78 5.72 1.05
C SER A 34 10.89 6.08 2.05
N ILE A 35 10.72 5.76 3.34
CA ILE A 35 11.77 5.91 4.35
C ILE A 35 12.93 4.96 4.06
N ALA A 36 12.64 3.67 3.84
CA ALA A 36 13.67 2.68 3.53
C ALA A 36 14.42 3.04 2.24
N LEU A 37 13.73 3.57 1.23
CA LEU A 37 14.37 4.00 -0.01
C LEU A 37 15.30 5.20 0.22
N ARG A 38 14.88 6.18 1.04
CA ARG A 38 15.75 7.31 1.44
C ARG A 38 16.99 6.84 2.19
N GLU A 39 16.85 5.97 3.19
CA GLU A 39 17.98 5.41 3.95
C GLU A 39 18.97 4.67 3.04
N ILE A 40 18.46 3.83 2.13
CA ILE A 40 19.30 3.08 1.20
C ILE A 40 19.96 4.01 0.14
N LEU A 41 19.31 5.12 -0.25
CA LEU A 41 19.88 6.11 -1.17
C LEU A 41 20.85 7.07 -0.48
N ALA A 42 20.70 7.31 0.82
CA ALA A 42 21.55 8.18 1.63
C ALA A 42 22.93 7.57 1.95
N GLY A 43 23.21 6.35 1.48
CA GLY A 43 24.54 5.74 1.55
C GLY A 43 24.74 4.81 2.74
N GLU A 44 23.70 4.46 3.49
CA GLU A 44 23.81 3.33 4.41
C GLU A 44 24.09 2.04 3.62
N GLU A 45 24.89 1.13 4.18
CA GLU A 45 25.26 -0.17 3.60
C GLU A 45 24.08 -1.18 3.59
N LEU A 46 22.89 -0.64 3.36
CA LEU A 46 21.61 -1.32 3.32
C LEU A 46 21.31 -1.73 1.88
N ARG A 47 21.03 -3.01 1.69
CA ARG A 47 20.65 -3.59 0.39
C ARG A 47 19.15 -3.90 0.40
N GLY A 48 18.49 -3.80 -0.75
CA GLY A 48 17.06 -4.12 -0.87
C GLY A 48 16.16 -3.03 -1.44
N LYS A 49 16.71 -2.11 -2.26
CA LYS A 49 15.95 -1.08 -2.99
C LYS A 49 14.72 -1.64 -3.70
N ASN A 50 14.86 -2.82 -4.30
CA ASN A 50 13.78 -3.49 -5.04
C ASN A 50 12.59 -3.86 -4.14
N TYR A 51 12.82 -4.20 -2.87
CA TYR A 51 11.74 -4.51 -1.93
C TYR A 51 10.98 -3.25 -1.49
N ALA A 52 11.70 -2.15 -1.26
CA ALA A 52 11.09 -0.85 -0.97
C ALA A 52 10.24 -0.36 -2.15
N TYR A 53 10.77 -0.44 -3.37
CA TYR A 53 10.00 -0.13 -4.58
C TYR A 53 8.78 -1.04 -4.75
N ALA A 54 8.94 -2.36 -4.57
CA ALA A 54 7.82 -3.30 -4.67
C ALA A 54 6.71 -2.96 -3.66
N GLY A 55 7.05 -2.62 -2.41
CA GLY A 55 6.08 -2.19 -1.41
C GLY A 55 5.34 -0.91 -1.79
N ILE A 56 6.06 0.14 -2.21
CA ILE A 56 5.46 1.40 -2.66
C ILE A 56 4.51 1.18 -3.85
N ILE A 57 4.95 0.38 -4.83
CA ILE A 57 4.15 0.06 -6.02
C ILE A 57 2.90 -0.72 -5.63
N LEU A 58 3.02 -1.76 -4.79
CA LEU A 58 1.89 -2.56 -4.32
C LEU A 58 0.88 -1.70 -3.53
N GLY A 59 1.35 -0.86 -2.61
CA GLY A 59 0.51 0.05 -1.84
C GLY A 59 -0.21 1.06 -2.75
N SER A 60 0.50 1.65 -3.71
CA SER A 60 -0.09 2.60 -4.67
C SER A 60 -1.11 1.91 -5.58
N LEU A 61 -0.79 0.71 -6.07
CA LEU A 61 -1.68 -0.08 -6.92
C LEU A 61 -2.97 -0.45 -6.17
N TYR A 62 -2.88 -0.80 -4.89
CA TYR A 62 -4.06 -1.06 -4.06
C TYR A 62 -4.97 0.17 -3.97
N ILE A 63 -4.39 1.36 -3.71
CA ILE A 63 -5.16 2.62 -3.63
C ILE A 63 -5.86 2.90 -4.96
N LEU A 64 -5.18 2.69 -6.10
CA LEU A 64 -5.78 2.87 -7.42
C LEU A 64 -6.93 1.90 -7.68
N ILE A 65 -6.75 0.62 -7.35
CA ILE A 65 -7.80 -0.41 -7.48
C ILE A 65 -9.01 -0.03 -6.62
N LEU A 66 -8.77 0.39 -5.37
CA LEU A 66 -9.83 0.78 -4.46
C LEU A 66 -10.58 2.02 -4.97
N ALA A 67 -9.86 3.03 -5.47
CA ALA A 67 -10.47 4.22 -6.06
C ALA A 67 -11.34 3.84 -7.27
N GLY A 68 -10.85 2.99 -8.17
CA GLY A 68 -11.63 2.47 -9.30
C GLY A 68 -12.86 1.69 -8.85
N PHE A 69 -12.73 0.83 -7.83
CA PHE A 69 -13.85 0.09 -7.26
C PHE A 69 -14.90 1.02 -6.64
N LEU A 70 -14.48 2.07 -5.93
CA LEU A 70 -15.37 3.06 -5.34
C LEU A 70 -16.13 3.84 -6.42
N ILE A 71 -15.49 4.19 -7.54
CA ILE A 71 -16.15 4.90 -8.65
C ILE A 71 -17.17 4.00 -9.35
N VAL A 72 -16.83 2.74 -9.61
CA VAL A 72 -17.70 1.81 -10.36
C VAL A 72 -18.84 1.26 -9.49
N LYS A 73 -18.54 0.85 -8.25
CA LYS A 73 -19.49 0.20 -7.35
C LYS A 73 -20.09 1.12 -6.29
N GLY A 74 -19.50 2.29 -6.06
CA GLY A 74 -20.04 3.33 -5.19
C GLY A 74 -21.49 3.69 -5.48
N PRO A 75 -21.92 3.96 -6.73
CA PRO A 75 -23.31 4.29 -7.01
C PRO A 75 -24.29 3.17 -6.62
N HIS A 76 -23.90 1.90 -6.82
CA HIS A 76 -24.71 0.75 -6.42
C HIS A 76 -24.84 0.60 -4.90
N ILE A 77 -23.75 0.86 -4.15
CA ILE A 77 -23.80 0.85 -2.68
C ILE A 77 -24.65 2.01 -2.16
N PHE A 78 -24.55 3.19 -2.78
CA PHE A 78 -25.38 4.35 -2.41
C PHE A 78 -26.87 4.10 -2.65
N GLU A 79 -27.19 3.41 -3.75
CA GLU A 79 -28.56 3.02 -4.08
C GLU A 79 -29.11 1.97 -3.09
N LEU A 80 -28.29 0.99 -2.68
CA LEU A 80 -28.65 0.02 -1.63
C LEU A 80 -28.87 0.70 -0.27
N ILE A 81 -28.02 1.65 0.11
CA ILE A 81 -28.17 2.41 1.37
C ILE A 81 -29.45 3.25 1.33
N ASN A 82 -29.76 3.90 0.21
CA ASN A 82 -31.00 4.67 0.06
C ASN A 82 -32.26 3.79 0.06
N ARG A 83 -32.18 2.52 -0.37
CA ARG A 83 -33.31 1.56 -0.30
C ARG A 83 -33.50 0.96 1.09
N LEU A 84 -32.47 0.96 1.92
CA LEU A 84 -32.51 0.47 3.31
C LEU A 84 -32.92 1.56 4.32
N LYS A 85 -33.06 2.81 3.87
CA LYS A 85 -33.47 3.96 4.66
C LYS A 85 -34.94 4.28 4.41
#